data_AF-X0X6W0-F1
#
_entry.id   AF-X0X6W0-F1
#
_cell.length_a   1.000
_cell.length_b   1.000
_cell.length_c   1.000
_cell.angle_alpha   90.00
_cell.angle_beta   90.00
_cell.angle_gamma   90.00
#
_symmetry.space_group_name_H-M   'P 1'
#
loop_
_entity.id
_entity.type
_entity.pdbx_description
1 polymer ?
#
loop_
_entity_poly.entity_id
_entity_poly.type
_entity_poly.pdbx_seq_one_letter_code
_entity_poly.pdbx_strand_id
1 'polypeptide(L)'
;LLSSKEIEQKYGEAPVFINFDYGEGKVYHMISHFYLQRSETRTKRQEFSGAEYLDEKAVPLALKSKYAKMGIAEMKLGDVESAFTSSAMMSKIMFDKKKQIKSKKNAKQKK
;
A
#
# COMPACT_ATOMS: atom_id res chain seq x y z
N LEU A 1 1.00 9.96 -11.52
CA LEU A 1 1.21 8.77 -12.36
C LEU A 1 2.33 7.96 -11.74
N LEU A 2 2.10 6.69 -11.41
CA LEU A 2 3.15 5.73 -11.07
C LEU A 2 3.28 4.76 -12.26
N SER A 3 4.50 4.49 -12.71
CA SER A 3 4.77 3.62 -13.87
C SER A 3 5.66 2.43 -13.53
N SER A 4 5.57 1.36 -14.33
CA SER A 4 6.42 0.17 -14.24
C SER A 4 7.04 -0.16 -15.59
N LYS A 5 8.37 -0.18 -15.63
CA LYS A 5 9.13 -0.60 -16.82
C LYS A 5 8.87 -2.06 -17.19
N GLU A 6 8.58 -2.91 -16.20
CA GLU A 6 8.30 -4.33 -16.47
C GLU A 6 6.93 -4.50 -17.16
N ILE A 7 5.91 -3.75 -16.75
CA ILE A 7 4.59 -3.79 -17.39
C ILE A 7 4.68 -3.20 -18.80
N GLU A 8 5.42 -2.10 -18.97
CA GLU A 8 5.70 -1.52 -20.28
C GLU A 8 6.35 -2.53 -21.23
N GLN A 9 7.37 -3.26 -20.77
CA GLN A 9 8.08 -4.25 -21.57
C GLN A 9 7.23 -5.50 -21.89
N LYS A 10 6.38 -5.95 -20.95
CA LYS A 10 5.58 -7.18 -21.13
C LYS A 10 4.24 -6.95 -21.83
N TYR A 11 3.63 -5.79 -21.63
CA TYR A 11 2.23 -5.53 -22.00
C TYR A 11 2.02 -4.22 -22.77
N GLY A 12 3.08 -3.44 -23.04
CA GLY A 12 3.03 -2.23 -23.87
C GLY A 12 2.50 -0.98 -23.17
N GLU A 13 2.00 -1.09 -21.94
CA GLU A 13 1.46 0.01 -21.15
C GLU A 13 2.27 0.19 -19.86
N ALA A 14 2.78 1.40 -19.63
CA ALA A 14 3.57 1.73 -18.44
C ALA A 14 2.76 2.13 -17.19
N PRO A 15 1.54 2.74 -17.28
CA PRO A 15 0.82 3.22 -16.11
C PRO A 15 0.34 2.12 -15.16
N VAL A 16 0.83 2.13 -13.91
CA VAL A 16 0.39 1.22 -12.83
C VAL A 16 -0.68 1.88 -11.96
N PHE A 17 -0.54 3.20 -11.77
CA PHE A 17 -1.47 4.00 -11.00
C PHE A 17 -1.67 5.36 -11.64
N ILE A 18 -2.91 5.61 -12.07
CA ILE A 18 -3.35 6.90 -12.57
C ILE A 18 -4.41 7.47 -11.64
N ASN A 19 -4.33 8.78 -11.43
CA ASN A 19 -5.41 9.51 -10.81
C ASN A 19 -5.67 10.78 -11.60
N PHE A 20 -6.94 11.12 -11.72
CA PHE A 20 -7.41 12.32 -12.40
C PHE A 20 -8.69 12.80 -11.72
N ASP A 21 -8.94 14.09 -11.81
CA ASP A 21 -10.14 14.70 -11.25
C ASP A 21 -11.32 14.47 -12.22
N TYR A 22 -12.50 14.16 -11.68
CA TYR A 22 -13.73 14.01 -12.45
C TYR A 22 -14.91 14.59 -11.66
N GLY A 23 -15.50 15.67 -12.17
CA GLY A 23 -16.51 16.46 -11.45
C GLY A 23 -15.94 16.99 -10.13
N GLU A 24 -16.66 16.76 -9.02
CA GLU A 24 -16.19 17.11 -7.67
C GLU A 24 -15.31 16.04 -7.00
N GLY A 25 -15.10 14.90 -7.67
CA GLY A 25 -14.38 13.74 -7.17
C GLY A 25 -13.00 13.55 -7.80
N LYS A 26 -12.29 12.54 -7.30
CA LYS A 26 -11.01 12.06 -7.86
C LYS A 26 -11.13 10.58 -8.17
N VAL A 27 -10.77 10.21 -9.39
CA VAL A 27 -10.73 8.81 -9.86
C VAL A 27 -9.34 8.26 -9.63
N TYR A 28 -9.29 7.01 -9.20
CA TYR A 28 -8.07 6.23 -9.03
C TYR A 28 -8.22 4.95 -9.82
N HIS A 29 -7.39 4.76 -10.84
CA HIS A 29 -7.30 3.49 -11.57
C HIS A 29 -5.94 2.88 -11.24
N MET A 30 -5.98 1.67 -10.68
CA MET A 30 -4.81 0.92 -10.24
C MET A 30 -4.84 -0.48 -10.84
N ILE A 31 -3.73 -0.89 -11.42
CA ILE A 31 -3.49 -2.29 -11.79
C ILE A 31 -2.69 -2.91 -10.65
N SER A 32 -3.33 -3.79 -9.87
CA SER A 32 -2.66 -4.58 -8.83
C SER A 32 -2.56 -6.02 -9.30
N HIS A 33 -1.34 -6.47 -9.62
CA HIS A 33 -1.09 -7.86 -9.96
C HIS A 33 -0.78 -8.64 -8.68
N PHE A 34 -1.81 -8.98 -7.92
CA PHE A 34 -1.68 -9.76 -6.67
C PHE A 34 -0.92 -11.08 -6.87
N TYR A 35 -0.97 -11.65 -8.07
CA TYR A 35 -0.26 -12.89 -8.43
C TYR A 35 1.26 -12.71 -8.67
N LEU A 36 1.72 -11.50 -9.02
CA LEU A 36 3.16 -11.17 -9.21
C LEU A 36 3.75 -10.51 -7.97
N GLN A 37 2.89 -10.07 -7.04
CA GLN A 37 3.20 -9.93 -5.62
C GLN A 37 3.19 -11.27 -4.89
N ARG A 38 3.29 -12.41 -5.59
CA ARG A 38 3.91 -13.58 -4.98
C ARG A 38 5.27 -13.09 -4.49
N SER A 39 5.50 -13.23 -3.21
CA SER A 39 6.80 -13.28 -2.60
C SER A 39 7.62 -14.35 -3.33
N GLU A 40 8.10 -14.05 -4.54
CA GLU A 40 9.34 -14.62 -4.98
C GLU A 40 10.30 -14.14 -3.93
N THR A 41 10.62 -15.01 -2.97
CA THR A 41 11.63 -14.80 -1.95
C THR A 41 12.98 -14.79 -2.65
N ARG A 42 13.19 -13.82 -3.56
CA ARG A 42 14.39 -13.66 -4.38
C ARG A 42 15.58 -13.26 -3.51
N THR A 43 15.30 -12.76 -2.31
CA THR A 43 16.29 -12.39 -1.32
C THR A 43 16.07 -13.18 -0.04
N LYS A 44 17.16 -13.62 0.62
CA LYS A 44 17.10 -14.31 1.92
C LYS A 44 16.25 -13.57 2.97
N ARG A 45 16.14 -12.23 2.84
CA ARG A 45 15.30 -11.39 3.70
C ARG A 45 13.81 -11.74 3.65
N GLN A 46 13.31 -12.17 2.50
CA GLN A 46 11.88 -12.41 2.32
C GLN A 46 11.43 -13.78 2.88
N GLU A 47 12.39 -14.67 3.19
CA GLU A 47 12.14 -15.96 3.85
C GLU A 47 12.01 -15.84 5.37
N PHE A 48 12.44 -14.72 5.94
CA PHE A 48 12.24 -14.44 7.37
C PHE A 48 10.77 -14.43 7.73
N SER A 49 10.48 -14.60 9.01
CA SER A 49 9.12 -14.61 9.52
C SER A 49 8.48 -13.22 9.43
N GLY A 50 7.16 -13.18 9.32
CA GLY A 50 6.40 -11.93 9.44
C GLY A 50 6.58 -11.24 10.80
N ALA A 51 6.97 -11.99 11.84
CA ALA A 51 7.31 -11.43 13.16
C ALA A 51 8.58 -10.56 13.11
N GLU A 52 9.62 -11.01 12.40
CA GLU A 52 10.85 -10.25 12.20
C GLU A 52 10.60 -8.95 11.41
N TYR A 53 9.61 -8.94 10.51
CA TYR A 53 9.17 -7.71 9.84
C TYR A 53 8.56 -6.68 10.80
N LEU A 54 7.79 -7.13 11.79
CA LEU A 54 7.22 -6.22 12.81
C LEU A 54 8.31 -5.59 13.68
N ASP A 55 9.36 -6.36 13.98
CA ASP A 55 10.54 -5.88 14.69
C ASP A 55 11.29 -4.83 13.86
N GLU A 56 11.51 -5.09 12.57
CA GLU A 56 12.14 -4.15 11.63
C GLU A 56 11.36 -2.83 11.54
N LYS A 57 10.03 -2.88 11.49
CA LYS A 57 9.17 -1.69 11.42
C LYS A 57 8.94 -1.04 12.80
N ALA A 58 9.63 -1.49 13.85
CA ALA A 58 9.50 -0.97 15.21
C ALA A 58 8.03 -0.90 15.69
N VAL A 59 7.23 -1.90 15.32
CA VAL A 59 5.81 -1.93 15.67
C VAL A 59 5.65 -2.01 17.19
N PRO A 60 4.79 -1.17 17.82
CA PRO A 60 4.59 -1.21 19.26
C PRO A 60 4.18 -2.60 19.78
N LEU A 61 4.67 -2.98 20.97
CA LEU A 61 4.37 -4.26 21.63
C LEU A 61 2.86 -4.55 21.77
N ALA A 62 2.06 -3.50 21.99
CA ALA A 62 0.59 -3.60 22.04
C ALA A 62 -0.02 -4.13 20.74
N LEU A 63 0.56 -3.76 19.60
CA LEU A 63 0.14 -4.22 18.27
C LEU A 63 0.76 -5.58 17.92
N LYS A 64 1.98 -5.87 18.37
CA LYS A 64 2.60 -7.19 18.19
C LYS A 64 1.74 -8.32 18.75
N SER A 65 1.15 -8.12 19.93
CA SER A 65 0.24 -9.12 20.53
C SER A 65 -1.01 -9.38 19.68
N LYS A 66 -1.52 -8.35 18.99
CA LYS A 66 -2.62 -8.49 18.04
C LYS A 66 -2.21 -9.29 16.81
N TYR A 67 -1.05 -8.96 16.22
CA TYR A 67 -0.55 -9.65 15.03
C TYR A 67 -0.10 -11.09 15.30
N ALA A 68 0.42 -11.38 16.50
CA ALA A 68 0.71 -12.75 16.94
C ALA A 68 -0.56 -13.62 16.94
N LYS A 69 -1.69 -13.09 17.44
CA LYS A 69 -3.00 -13.76 17.39
C LYS A 69 -3.55 -13.94 15.97
N MET A 70 -3.06 -13.15 15.01
CA MET A 70 -3.43 -13.25 13.60
C MET A 70 -2.53 -14.23 12.81
N GLY A 71 -1.63 -14.95 13.48
CA GLY A 71 -0.77 -15.95 12.83
C GLY A 71 0.42 -15.38 12.07
N ILE A 72 0.88 -14.15 12.39
CA ILE A 72 1.97 -13.50 11.64
C ILE A 72 3.31 -14.27 11.69
N ALA A 73 3.50 -15.14 12.67
CA ALA A 73 4.68 -15.99 12.80
C ALA A 73 4.72 -17.12 11.75
N GLU A 74 3.56 -17.54 11.24
CA GLU A 74 3.43 -18.58 10.21
C GLU A 74 3.52 -18.01 8.79
N MET A 75 3.48 -16.68 8.66
CA MET A 75 3.59 -15.97 7.39
C MET A 75 5.04 -15.62 7.08
N LYS A 76 5.40 -15.64 5.79
CA LYS A 76 6.69 -15.12 5.35
C LYS A 76 6.68 -13.59 5.32
N LEU A 77 7.82 -12.97 5.62
CA LEU A 77 8.02 -11.52 5.57
C LEU A 77 7.60 -10.95 4.22
N GLY A 78 7.94 -11.63 3.11
CA GLY A 78 7.58 -11.17 1.77
C GLY A 78 6.07 -11.07 1.53
N ASP A 79 5.27 -11.95 2.16
CA ASP A 79 3.81 -11.92 2.05
C ASP A 79 3.22 -10.74 2.83
N VAL A 80 3.72 -10.52 4.04
CA VAL A 80 3.31 -9.40 4.90
C VAL A 80 3.69 -8.06 4.30
N GLU A 81 4.91 -7.93 3.76
CA GLU A 81 5.41 -6.72 3.10
C GLU A 81 4.57 -6.38 1.85
N SER A 82 4.21 -7.38 1.05
CA SER A 82 3.37 -7.20 -0.13
C SER A 82 1.97 -6.70 0.22
N ALA A 83 1.35 -7.28 1.25
CA ALA A 83 0.05 -6.82 1.77
C ALA A 83 0.13 -5.42 2.38
N PHE A 84 1.24 -5.10 3.06
CA PHE A 84 1.47 -3.80 3.70
C PHE A 84 1.50 -2.66 2.66
N THR A 85 2.14 -2.84 1.51
CA THR A 85 2.18 -1.83 0.45
C THR A 85 0.77 -1.41 0.00
N SER A 86 -0.13 -2.38 -0.15
CA SER A 86 -1.53 -2.12 -0.50
C SER A 86 -2.27 -1.31 0.57
N SER A 87 -2.10 -1.68 1.85
CA SER A 87 -2.73 -0.98 2.98
C SER A 87 -2.19 0.44 3.17
N ALA A 88 -0.88 0.63 3.04
CA ALA A 88 -0.23 1.93 3.14
C ALA A 88 -0.73 2.89 2.04
N MET A 89 -0.92 2.36 0.83
CA MET A 89 -1.46 3.13 -0.29
C MET A 89 -2.92 3.55 -0.05
N MET A 90 -3.79 2.63 0.39
CA MET A 90 -5.18 2.98 0.75
C MET A 90 -5.24 4.02 1.86
N SER A 91 -4.39 3.89 2.87
CA SER A 91 -4.27 4.87 3.96
C SER A 91 -3.88 6.25 3.45
N LYS A 92 -2.95 6.32 2.49
CA LYS A 92 -2.54 7.57 1.83
C LYS A 92 -3.70 8.21 1.04
N ILE A 93 -4.45 7.42 0.27
CA ILE A 93 -5.63 7.91 -0.47
C ILE A 93 -6.67 8.52 0.48
N MET A 94 -6.96 7.83 1.59
CA MET A 94 -7.89 8.31 2.60
C MET A 94 -7.40 9.59 3.29
N PHE A 95 -6.10 9.67 3.58
CA PHE A 95 -5.47 10.87 4.14
C PHE A 95 -5.58 12.07 3.19
N ASP A 96 -5.26 11.88 1.91
CA ASP A 96 -5.33 12.94 0.89
C ASP A 96 -6.77 13.43 0.72
N LYS A 97 -7.75 12.52 0.70
CA LYS A 97 -9.18 12.86 0.66
C LYS A 97 -9.61 13.67 1.88
N LYS A 98 -9.17 13.29 3.08
CA LYS A 98 -9.44 14.05 4.32
C LYS A 98 -8.85 15.46 4.27
N LYS A 99 -7.62 15.60 3.76
CA LYS A 99 -6.95 16.90 3.59
C LYS A 99 -7.70 17.80 2.60
N GLN A 100 -8.17 17.23 1.49
CA GLN A 100 -8.97 17.95 0.48
C GLN A 100 -10.32 18.44 1.06
N ILE A 101 -11.03 17.59 1.81
CA ILE A 101 -12.28 17.97 2.49
C ILE A 101 -12.04 19.12 3.48
N LYS A 102 -10.95 19.02 4.27
CA LYS A 102 -10.60 20.06 5.25
C LYS A 102 -10.27 21.39 4.57
N SER A 103 -9.52 21.37 3.46
CA SER A 103 -9.23 22.54 2.62
C SER A 103 -10.51 23.18 2.07
N LYS A 104 -11.43 22.39 1.50
CA LYS A 104 -12.73 22.89 0.99
C LYS A 104 -13.59 23.51 2.10
N LYS A 105 -13.62 22.91 3.30
CA LYS A 105 -14.34 23.49 4.46
C LYS A 105 -13.75 24.84 4.88
N ASN A 106 -12.44 24.95 4.98
CA ASN A 106 -11.76 26.19 5.36
C ASN A 106 -11.94 27.31 4.33
N ALA A 107 -12.02 26.96 3.03
CA ALA A 107 -12.30 27.93 1.96
C ALA A 107 -13.76 28.43 1.98
N LYS A 108 -14.72 27.59 2.39
CA LYS A 108 -16.13 27.97 2.59
C LYS A 108 -16.37 28.84 3.82
N GLN A 109 -15.54 28.75 4.86
CA GLN A 109 -15.66 29.58 6.08
C GLN A 109 -15.02 30.97 5.94
N LYS A 110 -14.22 31.21 4.89
CA LYS A 110 -13.59 32.50 4.60
C LYS A 110 -14.33 33.33 3.54
N LYS A 111 -15.42 32.80 2.97
CA LYS A 111 -16.37 33.51 2.11
C LYS A 111 -17.61 33.83 2.91
#